data_AF-L9XZY0-F1
#
_entry.id   AF-L9XZY0-F1
#
_cell.length_a   1.000
_cell.length_b   1.000
_cell.length_c   1.000
_cell.angle_alpha   90.00
_cell.angle_beta   90.00
_cell.angle_gamma   90.00
#
_symmetry.space_group_name_H-M   'P 1'
#
loop_
_entity.id
_entity.type
_entity.pdbx_description
1 polymer ?
#
loop_
_entity_poly.entity_id
_entity_poly.type
_entity_poly.pdbx_seq_one_letter_code
_entity_poly.pdbx_strand_id
1 'polypeptide(L)'
;MNGKNLEVEVTGESATEFINLVDPNGELFDQARLEEGVTKVVFEILGRYEDDLLTGEYELVALESLKSDDPIDSTTISLDAECKITDVLWAAENPDMDWDKNSPVWDEYAAVVIENEGTIPSLLTELQWEGAPAAKLGRDDTVSYHHEIRLPPGETTAYSFGQIYQTSGAGGSLDCSELGTEPMTVTAVVQVGPDPSYTQQIEYGDDQSCDLTIVKGSPTDSDSTGGEN
;
A
#
# COMPACT_ATOMS: atom_id res chain seq x y z
N MET A 1 18.97 0.08 2.39
CA MET A 1 17.70 0.81 2.54
C MET A 1 17.14 0.57 3.93
N ASN A 2 17.09 1.61 4.75
CA ASN A 2 16.45 1.57 6.07
C ASN A 2 15.01 2.11 5.97
N GLY A 3 14.12 1.39 5.27
CA GLY A 3 12.65 1.50 5.31
C GLY A 3 11.98 2.86 5.01
N LYS A 4 12.73 3.95 4.82
CA LYS A 4 12.31 5.32 4.45
C LYS A 4 13.35 6.07 3.61
N ASN A 5 14.56 5.51 3.56
CA ASN A 5 15.75 6.18 3.06
C ASN A 5 16.40 5.37 1.95
N LEU A 6 16.77 6.07 0.88
CA LEU A 6 17.68 5.60 -0.15
C LEU A 6 19.12 5.89 0.30
N GLU A 7 19.93 4.84 0.40
CA GLU A 7 21.35 4.94 0.75
C GLU A 7 22.17 4.77 -0.53
N VAL A 8 22.97 5.78 -0.86
CA VAL A 8 23.84 5.78 -2.04
C VAL A 8 25.28 5.73 -1.58
N GLU A 9 26.04 4.77 -2.10
CA GLU A 9 27.47 4.61 -1.83
C GLU A 9 28.28 5.03 -3.05
N VAL A 10 29.19 5.98 -2.85
CA VAL A 10 30.17 6.42 -3.84
C VAL A 10 31.39 5.53 -3.73
N THR A 11 31.70 4.83 -4.81
CA THR A 11 32.84 3.93 -4.88
C THR A 11 33.95 4.51 -5.74
N GLY A 12 35.20 4.44 -5.27
CA GLY A 12 36.38 4.96 -5.95
C GLY A 12 36.97 6.20 -5.29
N GLU A 13 38.16 6.63 -5.72
CA GLU A 13 38.68 7.95 -5.38
C GLU A 13 37.93 8.97 -6.24
N SER A 14 36.96 9.69 -5.66
CA SER A 14 36.21 10.72 -6.37
C SER A 14 36.38 12.08 -5.71
N ALA A 15 36.48 13.13 -6.52
CA ALA A 15 36.36 14.53 -6.09
C ALA A 15 34.90 14.93 -5.83
N THR A 16 34.00 13.95 -5.64
CA THR A 16 32.57 14.18 -5.46
C THR A 16 32.32 14.87 -4.13
N GLU A 17 31.75 16.07 -4.17
CA GLU A 17 31.26 16.75 -2.97
C GLU A 17 29.74 16.71 -2.85
N PHE A 18 29.03 16.54 -3.97
CA PHE A 18 27.56 16.54 -4.01
C PHE A 18 27.02 15.41 -4.88
N ILE A 19 25.87 14.88 -4.48
CA ILE A 19 25.05 13.98 -5.29
C ILE A 19 23.68 14.60 -5.42
N ASN A 20 23.25 14.83 -6.65
CA ASN A 20 21.89 15.20 -6.98
C ASN A 20 21.10 13.92 -7.29
N LEU A 21 19.88 13.85 -6.76
CA LEU A 21 18.87 12.89 -7.15
C LEU A 21 17.88 13.63 -8.05
N VAL A 22 17.83 13.26 -9.31
CA VAL A 22 16.99 13.88 -10.34
C VAL A 22 15.81 12.95 -10.62
N ASP A 23 14.60 13.52 -10.62
CA ASP A 23 13.36 12.78 -10.81
C ASP A 23 13.14 12.32 -12.28
N PRO A 24 12.12 11.49 -12.53
CA PRO A 24 11.79 11.04 -13.89
C PRO A 24 11.43 12.16 -14.88
N ASN A 25 11.07 13.36 -14.40
CA ASN A 25 10.80 14.53 -15.23
C ASN A 25 12.06 15.35 -15.57
N GLY A 26 13.21 14.98 -14.99
CA GLY A 26 14.46 15.72 -15.13
C GLY A 26 14.62 16.88 -14.16
N GLU A 27 13.78 16.97 -13.13
CA GLU A 27 13.86 17.99 -12.08
C GLU A 27 14.70 17.51 -10.90
N LEU A 28 15.39 18.42 -10.22
CA LEU A 28 16.14 18.09 -9.01
C LEU A 28 15.16 17.71 -7.89
N PHE A 29 15.08 16.43 -7.55
CA PHE A 29 14.27 15.93 -6.46
C PHE A 29 14.91 16.23 -5.09
N ASP A 30 16.19 15.91 -4.95
CA ASP A 30 16.93 16.16 -3.71
C ASP A 30 18.44 16.26 -3.95
N GLN A 31 19.16 16.80 -2.98
CA GLN A 31 20.59 17.00 -3.04
C GLN A 31 21.23 16.64 -1.70
N ALA A 32 22.26 15.80 -1.75
CA ALA A 32 23.05 15.44 -0.60
C ALA A 32 24.51 15.88 -0.77
N ARG A 33 25.09 16.40 0.32
CA ARG A 33 26.53 16.67 0.39
C ARG A 33 27.26 15.44 0.90
N LEU A 34 28.32 15.04 0.21
CA LEU A 34 29.26 14.03 0.69
C LEU A 34 30.27 14.70 1.63
N GLU A 35 30.26 14.32 2.90
CA GLU A 35 31.25 14.81 3.87
C GLU A 35 32.63 14.21 3.61
N GLU A 36 33.68 14.97 3.94
CA GLU A 36 35.06 14.52 3.75
C GLU A 36 35.34 13.21 4.52
N GLY A 37 35.83 12.19 3.82
CA GLY A 37 36.12 10.88 4.39
C GLY A 37 34.88 9.96 4.54
N VAL A 38 33.71 10.40 4.09
CA VAL A 38 32.48 9.59 4.03
C VAL A 38 32.25 9.15 2.58
N THR A 39 31.77 7.92 2.38
CA THR A 39 31.44 7.38 1.05
C THR A 39 29.94 7.19 0.84
N LYS A 40 29.10 7.51 1.82
CA LYS A 40 27.65 7.29 1.78
C LYS A 40 26.87 8.57 1.97
N VAL A 41 25.82 8.73 1.17
CA VAL A 41 24.78 9.74 1.39
C VAL A 41 23.42 9.07 1.52
N VAL A 42 22.48 9.80 2.10
CA VAL A 42 21.14 9.31 2.39
C VAL A 42 20.13 10.31 1.87
N PHE A 43 19.20 9.84 1.06
CA PHE A 43 18.02 10.59 0.62
C PHE A 43 16.79 10.04 1.32
N GLU A 44 15.94 10.92 1.83
CA GLU A 44 14.65 10.52 2.39
C GLU A 44 13.63 10.42 1.24
N ILE A 45 13.13 9.21 1.01
CA ILE A 45 12.23 8.90 -0.12
C ILE A 45 10.81 8.57 0.33
N LEU A 46 10.54 8.41 1.63
CA LEU A 46 9.21 8.14 2.16
C LEU A 46 8.92 8.95 3.42
N GLY A 47 7.69 9.45 3.55
CA GLY A 47 7.27 10.30 4.67
C GLY A 47 7.61 11.78 4.50
N ARG A 48 8.14 12.18 3.33
CA ARG A 48 7.96 13.54 2.81
C ARG A 48 6.48 13.73 2.44
N TYR A 49 6.04 14.97 2.19
CA TYR A 49 4.63 15.27 1.91
C TYR A 49 4.03 14.26 0.92
N GLU A 50 2.78 13.89 1.13
CA GLU A 50 2.14 12.66 0.60
C GLU A 50 2.18 12.51 -0.94
N ASP A 51 2.58 13.54 -1.68
CA ASP A 51 2.52 13.62 -3.15
C ASP A 51 3.88 13.79 -3.86
N ASP A 52 5.02 13.78 -3.16
CA ASP A 52 6.28 14.28 -3.76
C ASP A 52 7.13 13.22 -4.49
N LEU A 53 6.91 11.91 -4.28
CA LEU A 53 7.73 10.87 -4.90
C LEU A 53 7.02 10.23 -6.09
N LEU A 54 7.57 10.44 -7.29
CA LEU A 54 7.14 9.77 -8.50
C LEU A 54 7.76 8.37 -8.57
N THR A 55 7.00 7.40 -9.11
CA THR A 55 7.58 6.10 -9.47
C THR A 55 8.32 6.20 -10.80
N GLY A 56 9.48 5.54 -10.91
CA GLY A 56 10.21 5.38 -12.17
C GLY A 56 11.72 5.52 -12.04
N GLU A 57 12.36 5.85 -13.16
CA GLU A 57 13.82 5.98 -13.25
C GLU A 57 14.29 7.36 -12.76
N TYR A 58 15.14 7.35 -11.73
CA TYR A 58 15.82 8.51 -11.20
C TYR A 58 17.28 8.52 -11.63
N GLU A 59 17.84 9.70 -11.86
CA GLU A 59 19.28 9.86 -12.13
C GLU A 59 20.02 10.35 -10.89
N LEU A 60 21.07 9.62 -10.51
CA LEU A 60 22.05 10.04 -9.52
C LEU A 60 23.21 10.72 -10.25
N VAL A 61 23.42 12.01 -9.98
CA VAL A 61 24.44 12.83 -10.63
C VAL A 61 25.50 13.27 -9.62
N ALA A 62 26.74 12.84 -9.81
CA ALA A 62 27.87 13.20 -8.95
C ALA A 62 28.54 14.49 -9.42
N LEU A 63 28.71 15.46 -8.53
CA LEU A 63 29.27 16.78 -8.82
C LEU A 63 30.49 17.08 -7.95
N GLU A 64 31.49 17.76 -8.53
CA GLU A 64 32.64 18.29 -7.79
C GLU A 64 32.22 19.45 -6.88
N SER A 65 31.28 20.28 -7.33
CA SER A 65 30.70 21.37 -6.55
C SER A 65 29.33 21.77 -7.10
N LEU A 66 28.55 22.54 -6.32
CA LEU A 66 27.24 23.07 -6.72
C LEU A 66 27.25 23.98 -7.96
N LYS A 67 28.42 24.43 -8.40
CA LYS A 67 28.58 25.29 -9.58
C LYS A 67 29.14 24.55 -10.78
N SER A 68 29.36 23.25 -10.66
CA SER A 68 29.83 22.43 -11.77
C SER A 68 28.68 22.26 -12.76
N ASP A 69 28.86 22.72 -13.99
CA ASP A 69 27.93 22.46 -15.09
C ASP A 69 28.12 21.05 -15.68
N ASP A 70 29.32 20.47 -15.50
CA ASP A 70 29.66 19.13 -15.98
C ASP A 70 29.64 18.12 -14.81
N PRO A 71 28.91 16.99 -14.93
CA PRO A 71 28.94 15.94 -13.93
C PRO A 71 30.24 15.13 -13.99
N ILE A 72 30.71 14.71 -12.82
CA ILE A 72 31.84 13.76 -12.73
C ILE A 72 31.42 12.41 -13.28
N ASP A 73 30.23 11.96 -12.88
CA ASP A 73 29.62 10.69 -13.28
C ASP A 73 28.11 10.76 -13.06
N SER A 74 27.37 9.86 -13.71
CA SER A 74 25.96 9.65 -13.41
C SER A 74 25.54 8.19 -13.57
N THR A 75 24.51 7.80 -12.83
CA THR A 75 23.91 6.47 -12.92
C THR A 75 22.42 6.55 -12.68
N THR A 76 21.68 5.55 -13.15
CA THR A 76 20.22 5.51 -13.03
C THR A 76 19.80 4.42 -12.04
N ILE A 77 18.74 4.71 -11.29
CA ILE A 77 18.10 3.77 -10.37
C ILE A 77 16.58 3.81 -10.60
N SER A 78 15.92 2.65 -10.53
CA SER A 78 14.47 2.58 -10.48
C SER A 78 13.99 2.68 -9.04
N LEU A 79 13.09 3.63 -8.78
CA LEU A 79 12.36 3.79 -7.53
C LEU A 79 10.89 3.53 -7.80
N ASP A 80 10.46 2.27 -7.61
CA ASP A 80 9.08 1.85 -7.85
C ASP A 80 8.49 1.22 -6.60
N ALA A 81 7.24 1.56 -6.30
CA ALA A 81 6.41 0.85 -5.34
C ALA A 81 5.19 0.30 -6.10
N GLU A 82 5.22 -0.99 -6.40
CA GLU A 82 4.14 -1.68 -7.11
C GLU A 82 3.44 -2.62 -6.14
N CYS A 83 2.43 -2.09 -5.45
CA CYS A 83 1.66 -2.87 -4.49
C CYS A 83 0.50 -3.59 -5.20
N LYS A 84 0.23 -4.83 -4.80
CA LYS A 84 -0.91 -5.63 -5.24
C LYS A 84 -1.55 -6.28 -4.02
N ILE A 85 -2.88 -6.28 -3.95
CA ILE A 85 -3.58 -7.08 -2.95
C ILE A 85 -3.68 -8.50 -3.52
N THR A 86 -2.98 -9.43 -2.89
CA THR A 86 -2.91 -10.83 -3.34
C THR A 86 -3.98 -11.71 -2.71
N ASP A 87 -4.47 -11.32 -1.53
CA ASP A 87 -5.54 -12.04 -0.85
C ASP A 87 -6.29 -11.18 0.18
N VAL A 88 -7.51 -11.58 0.48
CA VAL A 88 -8.36 -11.01 1.53
C VAL A 88 -8.94 -12.15 2.36
N LEU A 89 -8.56 -12.15 3.63
CA LEU A 89 -8.78 -13.27 4.54
C LEU A 89 -9.79 -12.87 5.60
N TRP A 90 -10.91 -13.59 5.67
CA TRP A 90 -11.87 -13.48 6.76
C TRP A 90 -11.42 -14.32 7.97
N ALA A 91 -11.48 -13.73 9.17
CA ALA A 91 -11.06 -14.37 10.40
C ALA A 91 -11.79 -15.68 10.71
N ALA A 92 -13.10 -15.76 10.46
CA ALA A 92 -13.86 -17.00 10.68
C ALA A 92 -13.38 -18.17 9.81
N GLU A 93 -12.97 -17.91 8.57
CA GLU A 93 -12.43 -18.92 7.64
C GLU A 93 -10.92 -19.17 7.84
N ASN A 94 -10.21 -18.26 8.51
CA ASN A 94 -8.77 -18.32 8.74
C ASN A 94 -8.40 -18.20 10.23
N PRO A 95 -8.94 -19.07 11.11
CA PRO A 95 -8.82 -18.91 12.56
C PRO A 95 -7.39 -19.05 13.10
N ASP A 96 -6.48 -19.61 12.32
CA ASP A 96 -5.09 -19.87 12.73
C ASP A 96 -4.18 -18.62 12.66
N MET A 97 -4.64 -17.52 12.06
CA MET A 97 -3.89 -16.25 12.03
C MET A 97 -3.90 -15.53 13.39
N ASP A 98 -3.06 -14.50 13.50
CA ASP A 98 -2.79 -13.73 14.74
C ASP A 98 -3.88 -12.68 15.05
N TRP A 99 -5.14 -13.08 15.01
CA TRP A 99 -6.28 -12.24 15.40
C TRP A 99 -6.26 -11.89 16.90
N ASP A 100 -6.84 -10.75 17.29
CA ASP A 100 -7.13 -10.47 18.70
C ASP A 100 -8.30 -11.31 19.21
N LYS A 101 -8.02 -12.58 19.53
CA LYS A 101 -8.98 -13.56 20.04
C LYS A 101 -9.53 -13.23 21.44
N ASN A 102 -9.07 -12.15 22.08
CA ASN A 102 -9.70 -11.65 23.30
C ASN A 102 -10.96 -10.82 22.99
N SER A 103 -11.07 -10.31 21.78
CA SER A 103 -12.28 -9.67 21.28
C SER A 103 -13.36 -10.72 21.05
N PRO A 104 -14.60 -10.53 21.54
CA PRO A 104 -15.68 -11.50 21.33
C PRO A 104 -16.21 -11.53 19.88
N VAL A 105 -15.73 -10.62 19.03
CA VAL A 105 -16.13 -10.42 17.63
C VAL A 105 -14.92 -10.55 16.69
N TRP A 106 -13.88 -11.25 17.14
CA TRP A 106 -12.63 -11.41 16.39
C TRP A 106 -12.84 -12.11 15.05
N ASP A 107 -13.86 -12.96 14.97
CA ASP A 107 -14.28 -13.71 13.80
C ASP A 107 -14.95 -12.85 12.74
N GLU A 108 -15.31 -11.59 13.03
CA GLU A 108 -15.85 -10.64 12.05
C GLU A 108 -14.75 -9.78 11.39
N TYR A 109 -13.48 -9.94 11.78
CA TYR A 109 -12.35 -9.19 11.22
C TYR A 109 -11.85 -9.73 9.88
N ALA A 110 -11.12 -8.88 9.17
CA ALA A 110 -10.47 -9.21 7.91
C ALA A 110 -8.97 -8.94 7.98
N ALA A 111 -8.20 -9.61 7.13
CA ALA A 111 -6.82 -9.28 6.83
C ALA A 111 -6.66 -9.14 5.33
N VAL A 112 -5.81 -8.22 4.91
CA VAL A 112 -5.46 -7.97 3.52
C VAL A 112 -3.99 -8.31 3.36
N VAL A 113 -3.69 -9.21 2.42
CA VAL A 113 -2.31 -9.55 2.05
C VAL A 113 -1.91 -8.68 0.88
N ILE A 114 -0.87 -7.88 1.07
CA ILE A 114 -0.37 -6.93 0.08
C ILE A 114 1.06 -7.31 -0.27
N GLU A 115 1.33 -7.55 -1.54
CA GLU A 115 2.68 -7.76 -2.06
C GLU A 115 3.18 -6.49 -2.74
N ASN A 116 4.33 -5.99 -2.33
CA ASN A 116 5.04 -4.92 -3.03
C ASN A 116 6.15 -5.53 -3.89
N GLU A 117 5.94 -5.56 -5.21
CA GLU A 117 6.89 -6.08 -6.20
C GLU A 117 7.95 -5.03 -6.59
N GLY A 118 7.85 -3.82 -6.06
CA GLY A 118 8.74 -2.69 -6.34
C GLY A 118 10.09 -2.75 -5.63
N THR A 119 10.92 -1.73 -5.89
CA THR A 119 12.26 -1.58 -5.33
C THR A 119 12.29 -0.76 -4.04
N ILE A 120 11.25 0.02 -3.77
CA ILE A 120 11.13 0.87 -2.58
C ILE A 120 9.87 0.55 -1.78
N PRO A 121 9.82 0.90 -0.48
CA PRO A 121 8.61 0.72 0.30
C PRO A 121 7.50 1.69 -0.13
N SER A 122 6.26 1.39 0.26
CA SER A 122 5.17 2.36 0.33
C SER A 122 4.61 2.47 1.76
N LEU A 123 3.62 3.32 1.97
CA LEU A 123 2.88 3.45 3.23
C LEU A 123 1.39 3.23 2.95
N LEU A 124 0.81 2.21 3.57
CA LEU A 124 -0.63 2.00 3.63
C LEU A 124 -1.23 3.01 4.62
N THR A 125 -2.03 3.94 4.10
CA THR A 125 -2.70 4.99 4.87
C THR A 125 -4.16 4.66 5.16
N GLU A 126 -4.81 3.87 4.31
CA GLU A 126 -6.21 3.51 4.50
C GLU A 126 -6.56 2.17 3.84
N LEU A 127 -7.48 1.43 4.43
CA LEU A 127 -8.20 0.35 3.77
C LEU A 127 -9.66 0.76 3.63
N GLN A 128 -10.13 0.84 2.39
CA GLN A 128 -11.51 1.16 2.04
C GLN A 128 -12.23 -0.11 1.61
N TRP A 129 -13.38 -0.38 2.22
CA TRP A 129 -14.15 -1.61 2.02
C TRP A 129 -15.52 -1.27 1.44
N GLU A 130 -15.63 -1.32 0.13
CA GLU A 130 -16.87 -1.11 -0.61
C GLU A 130 -17.67 -2.41 -0.70
N GLY A 131 -18.98 -2.36 -0.45
CA GLY A 131 -19.87 -3.51 -0.52
C GLY A 131 -19.69 -4.53 0.60
N ALA A 132 -18.84 -4.27 1.59
CA ALA A 132 -18.65 -5.14 2.75
C ALA A 132 -19.93 -5.24 3.59
N PRO A 133 -20.19 -6.37 4.27
CA PRO A 133 -21.36 -6.52 5.14
C PRO A 133 -21.51 -5.36 6.14
N ALA A 134 -20.40 -4.93 6.75
CA ALA A 134 -20.41 -3.81 7.68
C ALA A 134 -20.72 -2.46 7.02
N ALA A 135 -20.31 -2.28 5.76
CA ALA A 135 -20.64 -1.07 5.00
C ALA A 135 -22.14 -0.97 4.71
N LYS A 136 -22.80 -2.10 4.46
CA LYS A 136 -24.26 -2.17 4.23
C LYS A 136 -25.11 -1.81 5.46
N LEU A 137 -24.53 -1.83 6.67
CA LEU A 137 -25.16 -1.33 7.90
C LEU A 137 -25.06 0.20 8.02
N GLY A 138 -24.15 0.82 7.27
CA GLY A 138 -23.91 2.25 7.21
C GLY A 138 -24.89 3.00 6.31
N ARG A 139 -24.63 4.31 6.13
CA ARG A 139 -25.34 5.13 5.13
C ARG A 139 -24.68 5.09 3.77
N ASP A 140 -23.37 4.88 3.77
CA ASP A 140 -22.51 4.78 2.61
C ASP A 140 -22.15 3.30 2.45
N ASP A 141 -22.14 2.77 1.23
CA ASP A 141 -21.77 1.37 0.94
C ASP A 141 -20.24 1.16 1.02
N THR A 142 -19.55 2.01 1.78
CA THR A 142 -18.11 1.95 2.03
C THR A 142 -17.83 2.22 3.50
N VAL A 143 -16.94 1.42 4.10
CA VAL A 143 -16.31 1.73 5.39
C VAL A 143 -14.81 1.83 5.21
N SER A 144 -14.20 2.84 5.81
CA SER A 144 -12.77 3.07 5.69
C SER A 144 -12.11 3.14 7.06
N TYR A 145 -10.91 2.58 7.15
CA TYR A 145 -10.11 2.58 8.37
C TYR A 145 -8.70 3.08 8.07
N HIS A 146 -8.27 4.06 8.84
CA HIS A 146 -6.91 4.60 8.78
C HIS A 146 -5.89 3.53 9.17
N HIS A 147 -4.78 3.47 8.44
CA HIS A 147 -3.63 2.61 8.68
C HIS A 147 -2.34 3.43 8.67
N GLU A 148 -1.32 2.91 9.36
CA GLU A 148 0.04 3.44 9.29
C GLU A 148 1.03 2.27 9.15
N ILE A 149 0.80 1.45 8.12
CA ILE A 149 1.57 0.22 7.90
C ILE A 149 2.53 0.44 6.74
N ARG A 150 3.81 0.13 6.95
CA ARG A 150 4.79 0.18 5.86
C ARG A 150 4.67 -1.07 5.00
N LEU A 151 4.78 -0.87 3.69
CA LEU A 151 4.77 -1.91 2.68
C LEU A 151 6.18 -2.01 2.06
N PRO A 152 7.17 -2.63 2.74
CA PRO A 152 8.47 -2.91 2.13
C PRO A 152 8.33 -3.86 0.94
N PRO A 153 9.33 -3.94 0.05
CA PRO A 153 9.36 -4.99 -0.97
C PRO A 153 9.12 -6.38 -0.38
N GLY A 154 8.21 -7.13 -0.99
CA GLY A 154 7.68 -8.40 -0.49
C GLY A 154 6.29 -8.29 0.12
N GLU A 155 5.90 -9.36 0.83
CA GLU A 155 4.55 -9.51 1.39
C GLU A 155 4.40 -8.82 2.74
N THR A 156 3.26 -8.15 2.95
CA THR A 156 2.82 -7.57 4.22
C THR A 156 1.34 -7.89 4.45
N THR A 157 1.00 -8.37 5.65
CA THR A 157 -0.39 -8.57 6.07
C THR A 157 -0.89 -7.40 6.90
N ALA A 158 -1.97 -6.76 6.47
CA ALA A 158 -2.66 -5.70 7.19
C ALA A 158 -3.98 -6.21 7.78
N TYR A 159 -4.19 -6.05 9.09
CA TYR A 159 -5.40 -6.48 9.78
C TYR A 159 -6.40 -5.34 9.91
N SER A 160 -7.69 -5.58 9.67
CA SER A 160 -8.73 -4.58 9.79
C SER A 160 -8.89 -4.09 11.24
N PHE A 161 -9.15 -2.79 11.41
CA PHE A 161 -9.47 -2.23 12.73
C PHE A 161 -10.91 -2.52 13.17
N GLY A 162 -11.85 -2.59 12.21
CA GLY A 162 -13.27 -2.84 12.47
C GLY A 162 -13.74 -4.20 11.98
N GLN A 163 -14.96 -4.57 12.38
CA GLN A 163 -15.62 -5.81 11.99
C GLN A 163 -16.12 -5.70 10.55
N ILE A 164 -15.34 -6.14 9.56
CA ILE A 164 -15.69 -6.01 8.13
C ILE A 164 -16.87 -6.90 7.75
N TYR A 165 -16.95 -8.09 8.34
CA TYR A 165 -17.96 -9.10 8.03
C TYR A 165 -19.17 -9.06 8.97
N GLN A 166 -19.35 -7.97 9.72
CA GLN A 166 -20.49 -7.81 10.62
C GLN A 166 -21.80 -7.63 9.84
N THR A 167 -22.83 -8.40 10.21
CA THR A 167 -24.17 -8.36 9.60
C THR A 167 -25.23 -7.74 10.50
N SER A 168 -24.89 -7.42 11.75
CA SER A 168 -25.78 -6.74 12.70
C SER A 168 -25.03 -5.85 13.67
N GLY A 169 -25.63 -4.73 14.07
CA GLY A 169 -25.02 -3.77 14.98
C GLY A 169 -26.04 -2.80 15.56
N ALA A 170 -25.54 -1.71 16.16
CA ALA A 170 -26.39 -0.72 16.82
C ALA A 170 -27.41 -0.04 15.87
N GLY A 171 -27.13 -0.03 14.57
CA GLY A 171 -27.98 0.54 13.51
C GLY A 171 -29.07 -0.39 12.97
N GLY A 172 -29.04 -1.69 13.31
CA GLY A 172 -29.93 -2.70 12.75
C GLY A 172 -29.18 -3.95 12.29
N SER A 173 -29.86 -4.78 11.50
CA SER A 173 -29.32 -5.99 10.87
C SER A 173 -29.61 -5.98 9.38
N LEU A 174 -28.76 -6.64 8.60
CA LEU A 174 -28.99 -6.85 7.18
C LEU A 174 -30.16 -7.81 6.95
N ASP A 175 -30.90 -7.61 5.85
CA ASP A 175 -31.85 -8.61 5.34
C ASP A 175 -31.14 -9.47 4.29
N CYS A 176 -30.46 -10.51 4.77
CA CYS A 176 -29.57 -11.32 3.95
C CYS A 176 -30.31 -12.14 2.88
N SER A 177 -31.61 -12.37 3.09
CA SER A 177 -32.48 -13.07 2.16
C SER A 177 -32.69 -12.32 0.82
N GLU A 178 -32.45 -11.01 0.79
CA GLU A 178 -32.57 -10.17 -0.40
C GLU A 178 -31.23 -9.94 -1.13
N LEU A 179 -30.09 -10.27 -0.51
CA LEU A 179 -28.75 -9.95 -1.03
C LEU A 179 -28.20 -11.01 -1.98
N GLY A 180 -28.40 -12.30 -1.71
CA GLY A 180 -27.85 -13.36 -2.55
C GLY A 180 -26.31 -13.34 -2.59
N THR A 181 -25.69 -13.12 -3.75
CA THR A 181 -24.23 -13.00 -3.89
C THR A 181 -23.87 -11.59 -4.34
N GLU A 182 -23.09 -10.89 -3.53
CA GLU A 182 -22.69 -9.50 -3.77
C GLU A 182 -21.17 -9.35 -3.76
N PRO A 183 -20.61 -8.45 -4.57
CA PRO A 183 -19.19 -8.13 -4.54
C PRO A 183 -18.84 -7.33 -3.29
N MET A 184 -17.65 -7.60 -2.75
CA MET A 184 -16.95 -6.73 -1.82
C MET A 184 -15.59 -6.39 -2.42
N THR A 185 -15.29 -5.10 -2.54
CA THR A 185 -14.01 -4.59 -3.03
C THR A 185 -13.27 -3.94 -1.87
N VAL A 186 -12.03 -4.34 -1.66
CA VAL A 186 -11.10 -3.61 -0.81
C VAL A 186 -10.12 -2.84 -1.66
N THR A 187 -9.88 -1.58 -1.31
CA THR A 187 -8.85 -0.72 -1.91
C THR A 187 -7.87 -0.31 -0.82
N ALA A 188 -6.59 -0.53 -1.06
CA ALA A 188 -5.51 -0.07 -0.19
C ALA A 188 -5.01 1.27 -0.70
N VAL A 189 -5.22 2.33 0.08
CA VAL A 189 -4.71 3.66 -0.25
C VAL A 189 -3.26 3.72 0.18
N VAL A 190 -2.37 3.97 -0.79
CA VAL A 190 -0.92 3.96 -0.58
C VAL A 190 -0.30 5.31 -0.92
N GLN A 191 0.74 5.71 -0.17
CA GLN A 191 1.40 6.99 -0.38
C GLN A 191 2.20 7.03 -1.70
N VAL A 192 2.82 5.92 -2.08
CA VAL A 192 3.65 5.81 -3.29
C VAL A 192 3.16 4.64 -4.12
N GLY A 193 3.00 4.89 -5.43
CA GLY A 193 2.45 3.93 -6.37
C GLY A 193 0.93 4.04 -6.51
N PRO A 194 0.34 3.28 -7.43
CA PRO A 194 -1.11 3.21 -7.57
C PRO A 194 -1.75 2.47 -6.39
N ASP A 195 -2.97 2.85 -6.01
CA ASP A 195 -3.78 2.15 -5.02
C ASP A 195 -4.21 0.78 -5.56
N PRO A 196 -3.78 -0.36 -4.98
CA PRO A 196 -4.28 -1.65 -5.41
C PRO A 196 -5.67 -1.94 -4.84
N SER A 197 -6.47 -2.66 -5.61
CA SER A 197 -7.79 -3.11 -5.21
C SER A 197 -7.99 -4.61 -5.46
N TYR A 198 -8.82 -5.25 -4.65
CA TYR A 198 -9.18 -6.65 -4.78
C TYR A 198 -10.67 -6.83 -4.52
N THR A 199 -11.35 -7.52 -5.44
CA THR A 199 -12.77 -7.84 -5.31
C THR A 199 -12.95 -9.33 -5.04
N GLN A 200 -13.72 -9.66 -4.02
CA GLN A 200 -14.24 -11.00 -3.76
C GLN A 200 -15.76 -11.01 -3.76
N GLN A 201 -16.35 -12.19 -3.93
CA GLN A 201 -17.80 -12.38 -3.88
C GLN A 201 -18.19 -12.96 -2.52
N ILE A 202 -19.20 -12.37 -1.90
CA ILE A 202 -19.77 -12.81 -0.63
C ILE A 202 -21.17 -13.35 -0.90
N GLU A 203 -21.38 -14.62 -0.54
CA GLU A 203 -22.71 -15.21 -0.52
C GLU A 203 -23.34 -14.98 0.86
N TYR A 204 -24.54 -14.38 0.85
CA TYR A 204 -25.35 -14.10 2.01
C TYR A 204 -26.40 -15.20 2.17
N GLY A 205 -26.45 -15.77 3.38
CA GLY A 205 -27.43 -16.77 3.76
C GLY A 205 -28.86 -16.23 3.89
N ASP A 206 -29.73 -17.06 4.44
CA ASP A 206 -31.15 -16.75 4.60
C ASP A 206 -31.46 -15.81 5.79
N ASP A 207 -32.75 -15.52 5.96
CA ASP A 207 -33.30 -14.65 7.01
C ASP A 207 -33.11 -15.21 8.44
N GLN A 208 -32.75 -16.48 8.59
CA GLN A 208 -32.63 -17.13 9.91
C GLN A 208 -31.21 -17.07 10.47
N SER A 209 -30.21 -17.16 9.60
CA SER A 209 -28.81 -17.31 9.99
C SER A 209 -27.95 -16.12 9.56
N CYS A 210 -28.24 -15.52 8.41
CA CYS A 210 -27.33 -14.62 7.71
C CYS A 210 -25.88 -15.15 7.71
N ASP A 211 -25.71 -16.45 7.50
CA ASP A 211 -24.40 -17.05 7.37
C ASP A 211 -23.72 -16.48 6.13
N LEU A 212 -22.51 -15.94 6.29
CA LEU A 212 -21.70 -15.45 5.17
C LEU A 212 -20.78 -16.54 4.67
N THR A 213 -20.50 -16.57 3.37
CA THR A 213 -19.50 -17.46 2.77
C THR A 213 -18.72 -16.72 1.68
N ILE A 214 -17.40 -16.87 1.67
CA ILE A 214 -16.57 -16.37 0.56
C ILE A 214 -16.68 -17.33 -0.61
N VAL A 215 -17.12 -16.82 -1.77
CA VAL A 215 -17.19 -17.63 -2.99
C VAL A 215 -15.78 -17.81 -3.56
N LYS A 216 -15.28 -19.05 -3.52
CA LYS A 216 -13.92 -19.40 -3.96
C LYS A 216 -13.77 -19.27 -5.48
N GLY A 217 -12.74 -18.54 -5.91
CA GLY A 217 -12.33 -18.45 -7.32
C GLY A 217 -12.83 -17.21 -8.08
N SER A 218 -13.13 -16.10 -7.40
CA SER A 218 -13.52 -14.85 -8.06
C SER A 218 -12.69 -13.61 -7.65
N PRO A 219 -11.34 -13.67 -7.50
CA PRO A 219 -10.56 -12.46 -7.68
C PRO A 219 -10.82 -11.96 -9.11
N THR A 220 -11.43 -10.79 -9.24
CA THR A 220 -11.40 -10.07 -10.51
C THR A 220 -10.27 -9.07 -10.36
N ASP A 221 -9.11 -9.37 -10.94
CA ASP A 221 -8.00 -8.42 -11.01
C ASP A 221 -8.54 -7.16 -11.68
N SER A 222 -8.60 -6.08 -10.90
CA SER A 222 -8.96 -4.75 -11.41
C SER A 222 -7.68 -4.12 -11.89
N ASP A 223 -7.29 -4.39 -13.14
CA ASP A 223 -6.23 -3.64 -13.80
C ASP A 223 -6.61 -2.15 -13.79
N SER A 224 -5.70 -1.36 -13.21
CA SER A 224 -5.72 0.10 -13.09
C SER A 224 -6.40 0.80 -14.28
N THR A 225 -7.48 1.53 -14.01
CA THR A 225 -8.00 2.50 -14.99
C THR A 225 -7.04 3.67 -15.08
N GLY A 226 -6.06 3.54 -15.99
CA GLY A 226 -5.33 4.68 -16.53
C GLY A 226 -6.31 5.63 -17.22
N GLY A 227 -6.63 6.73 -16.55
CA GLY A 227 -7.39 7.82 -17.13
C GLY A 227 -6.50 8.68 -18.02
N GLU A 228 -6.52 8.44 -19.33
CA GLU A 228 -6.13 9.46 -20.31
C GLU A 228 -7.18 10.58 -20.32
N ASN A 229 -6.75 11.81 -20.01
CA ASN A 229 -7.15 13.05 -20.72
C ASN A 229 -6.24 14.23 -20.35
#